data_AF-A0A952YEL1-F1
#
_entry.id   AF-A0A952YEL1-F1
#
_cell.length_a   1.000
_cell.length_b   1.000
_cell.length_c   1.000
_cell.angle_alpha   90.00
_cell.angle_beta   90.00
_cell.angle_gamma   90.00
#
_symmetry.space_group_name_H-M   'P 1'
#
loop_
_entity.id
_entity.type
_entity.pdbx_description
1 polymer ?
#
loop_
_entity_poly.entity_id
_entity_poly.type
_entity_poly.pdbx_seq_one_letter_code
_entity_poly.pdbx_strand_id
1 'polypeptide(L)'
;MAEAVNWQRFEGGLIFLSSAVLYWHYAEMPWWAALLIFFAPDLSFIAYMFGPRVGAFLYNAVHIYAFGAVVAVLGAIWSAPLLVGIGILWLAHSGFDRLLGYGLKSPAGFTITHLGRIGKQP
;
A
#
# COMPACT_ATOMS: atom_id res chain seq x y z
N MET A 1 -14.35 -9.72 15.42
CA MET A 1 -13.07 -9.76 14.67
C MET A 1 -13.29 -9.80 13.17
N ALA A 2 -14.02 -10.79 12.63
CA ALA A 2 -14.29 -10.88 11.19
C ALA A 2 -15.00 -9.63 10.61
N GLU A 3 -15.96 -9.05 11.32
CA GLU A 3 -16.64 -7.82 10.91
C GLU A 3 -15.68 -6.63 10.76
N ALA A 4 -14.82 -6.40 11.76
CA ALA A 4 -13.82 -5.32 11.73
C ALA A 4 -12.81 -5.50 10.57
N VAL A 5 -12.39 -6.74 10.31
CA VAL A 5 -11.53 -7.06 9.16
C VAL A 5 -12.24 -6.73 7.85
N ASN A 6 -13.52 -7.11 7.70
CA ASN A 6 -14.28 -6.80 6.49
C ASN A 6 -14.41 -5.29 6.25
N TRP A 7 -14.61 -4.50 7.31
CA TRP A 7 -14.59 -3.03 7.23
C TRP A 7 -13.23 -2.50 6.76
N GLN A 8 -12.12 -2.99 7.32
CA GLN A 8 -10.78 -2.57 6.89
C GLN A 8 -10.48 -2.93 5.42
N ARG A 9 -10.97 -4.08 4.94
CA ARG A 9 -10.85 -4.46 3.53
C ARG A 9 -11.69 -3.55 2.63
N PHE A 10 -12.90 -3.21 3.06
CA PHE A 10 -13.78 -2.29 2.35
C PHE A 10 -13.18 -0.88 2.27
N GLU A 11 -12.68 -0.35 3.39
CA GLU A 11 -11.93 0.91 3.43
C GLU A 11 -10.72 0.89 2.49
N GLY A 12 -9.95 -0.21 2.47
CA GLY A 12 -8.86 -0.41 1.52
C GLY A 12 -9.31 -0.35 0.06
N GLY A 13 -10.44 -0.98 -0.25
CA GLY A 13 -11.06 -0.91 -1.58
C GLY A 13 -11.46 0.52 -1.96
N LEU A 14 -12.06 1.28 -1.03
CA LEU A 14 -12.41 2.68 -1.28
C LEU A 14 -11.18 3.56 -1.48
N ILE A 15 -10.11 3.35 -0.71
CA ILE A 15 -8.83 4.05 -0.89
C ILE A 15 -8.21 3.72 -2.24
N PHE A 16 -8.22 2.45 -2.64
CA PHE A 16 -7.74 2.03 -3.96
C PHE A 16 -8.52 2.70 -5.09
N LEU A 17 -9.86 2.60 -5.07
CA LEU A 17 -10.70 3.15 -6.13
C LEU A 17 -10.61 4.68 -6.21
N SER A 18 -10.67 5.37 -5.07
CA SER A 18 -10.53 6.83 -5.04
C SER A 18 -9.15 7.27 -5.54
N SER A 19 -8.08 6.59 -5.15
CA SER A 19 -6.73 6.88 -5.64
C SER A 19 -6.59 6.60 -7.14
N ALA A 20 -7.19 5.52 -7.65
CA ALA A 20 -7.20 5.23 -9.09
C ALA A 20 -7.92 6.31 -9.90
N VAL A 21 -9.06 6.82 -9.40
CA VAL A 21 -9.78 7.94 -10.03
C VAL A 21 -8.94 9.23 -9.99
N LEU A 22 -8.31 9.53 -8.85
CA LEU A 22 -7.42 10.68 -8.73
C LEU A 22 -6.22 10.60 -9.69
N TYR A 23 -5.60 9.41 -9.80
CA TYR A 23 -4.52 9.17 -10.74
C TYR A 23 -4.99 9.42 -12.18
N TRP A 24 -6.13 8.86 -12.57
CA TRP A 24 -6.69 9.03 -13.91
C TRP A 24 -6.92 10.50 -14.29
N HIS A 25 -7.29 11.34 -13.33
CA HIS A 25 -7.60 12.74 -13.61
C HIS A 25 -6.41 13.70 -13.50
N TYR A 26 -5.46 13.43 -12.60
CA TYR A 26 -4.41 14.40 -12.25
C TYR A 26 -2.99 13.95 -12.60
N ALA A 27 -2.75 12.65 -12.79
CA ALA A 27 -1.40 12.15 -13.00
C ALA A 27 -1.11 11.98 -14.49
N GLU A 28 -0.15 12.76 -14.98
CA GLU A 28 0.40 12.62 -16.32
C GLU A 28 1.64 11.74 -16.27
N MET A 29 1.44 10.44 -16.50
CA MET A 29 2.54 9.46 -16.48
C MET A 29 2.26 8.35 -17.49
N PRO A 30 3.29 7.83 -18.19
CA PRO A 30 3.10 6.69 -19.06
C PRO A 30 2.65 5.48 -18.24
N TRP A 31 1.71 4.71 -18.79
CA TRP A 31 1.06 3.58 -18.10
C TRP A 31 2.04 2.56 -17.51
N TRP A 32 3.18 2.33 -18.18
CA TRP A 32 4.20 1.38 -17.71
C TRP A 32 4.91 1.89 -16.45
N ALA A 33 5.16 3.21 -16.33
CA ALA A 33 5.78 3.79 -15.15
C ALA A 33 4.82 3.75 -13.97
N ALA A 34 3.53 3.95 -14.23
CA ALA A 34 2.49 3.82 -13.22
C ALA A 34 2.42 2.40 -12.66
N LEU A 35 2.49 1.38 -13.52
CA LEU A 35 2.56 -0.02 -13.08
C LEU A 35 3.81 -0.29 -12.24
N LEU A 36 4.98 0.18 -12.67
CA LEU A 36 6.22 0.00 -11.90
C LEU A 36 6.13 0.64 -10.52
N ILE A 37 5.65 1.89 -10.43
CA ILE A 37 5.49 2.60 -9.15
C ILE A 37 4.43 1.93 -8.28
N PHE A 38 3.33 1.45 -8.88
CA PHE A 38 2.27 0.77 -8.16
C PHE A 38 2.76 -0.53 -7.51
N PHE A 39 3.61 -1.32 -8.18
CA PHE A 39 4.15 -2.58 -7.62
C PHE A 39 5.49 -2.43 -6.90
N ALA A 40 6.16 -1.27 -6.97
CA ALA A 40 7.43 -1.05 -6.29
C ALA A 40 7.37 -1.25 -4.75
N PRO A 41 6.29 -0.87 -4.03
CA PRO A 41 6.15 -1.13 -2.60
C PRO A 41 6.34 -2.60 -2.20
N ASP A 42 5.92 -3.54 -3.05
CA ASP A 42 6.01 -4.98 -2.76
C ASP A 42 7.46 -5.42 -2.56
N LEU A 43 8.43 -4.81 -3.25
CA LEU A 43 9.86 -5.13 -3.11
C LEU A 43 10.36 -4.99 -1.66
N SER A 44 9.64 -4.26 -0.80
CA SER A 44 9.94 -4.20 0.63
C SER A 44 9.87 -5.56 1.35
N PHE A 45 9.26 -6.60 0.75
CA PHE A 45 9.34 -7.97 1.29
C PHE A 45 10.79 -8.47 1.41
N ILE A 46 11.71 -7.97 0.59
CA ILE A 46 13.14 -8.35 0.61
C ILE A 46 13.76 -8.08 2.00
N ALA A 47 13.23 -7.09 2.75
CA ALA A 47 13.68 -6.80 4.10
C ALA A 47 13.58 -7.99 5.08
N TYR A 48 12.74 -8.99 4.78
CA TYR A 48 12.66 -10.22 5.58
C TYR A 48 13.93 -11.07 5.53
N MET A 49 14.86 -10.81 4.59
CA MET A 49 16.20 -11.41 4.61
C MET A 49 16.99 -11.05 5.86
N PHE A 50 16.68 -9.92 6.51
CA PHE A 50 17.28 -9.49 7.77
C PHE A 50 16.49 -9.95 9.01
N GLY A 51 15.53 -10.85 8.82
CA GLY A 51 14.72 -11.46 9.86
C GLY A 51 13.31 -10.86 10.02
N PRO A 52 12.39 -11.56 10.72
CA PRO A 52 10.96 -11.22 10.74
C PRO A 52 10.63 -9.86 11.35
N ARG A 53 11.39 -9.42 12.37
CA ARG A 53 11.16 -8.12 13.04
C ARG A 53 11.49 -6.95 12.12
N VAL A 54 12.68 -6.97 11.51
CA VAL A 54 13.14 -5.92 10.58
C VAL A 54 12.29 -5.93 9.32
N GLY A 55 12.02 -7.13 8.77
CA GLY A 55 11.14 -7.31 7.63
C GLY A 55 9.74 -6.74 7.85
N ALA A 56 9.10 -7.06 8.98
CA ALA A 56 7.78 -6.53 9.31
C ALA A 56 7.80 -5.01 9.47
N PHE A 57 8.81 -4.45 10.14
CA PHE A 57 8.91 -2.99 10.31
C PHE A 57 9.04 -2.26 8.96
N LEU A 58 10.01 -2.67 8.13
CA LEU A 58 10.27 -2.00 6.84
C LEU A 58 9.12 -2.20 5.85
N TYR A 59 8.55 -3.40 5.78
CA TYR A 59 7.36 -3.65 4.97
C TYR A 59 6.19 -2.77 5.43
N ASN A 60 5.92 -2.70 6.73
CA ASN A 60 4.80 -1.90 7.25
C ASN A 60 5.02 -0.41 7.03
N ALA A 61 6.24 0.08 7.20
CA ALA A 61 6.60 1.46 6.88
C ALA A 61 6.20 1.76 5.42
N VAL A 62 6.45 0.85 4.48
CA VAL A 62 6.05 1.03 3.09
C VAL A 62 4.54 0.85 2.85
N HIS A 63 3.79 0.08 3.66
CA HIS A 63 2.38 -0.24 3.40
C HIS A 63 1.35 0.50 4.30
N ILE A 64 1.80 1.47 5.11
CA ILE A 64 0.88 2.41 5.74
C ILE A 64 0.40 3.45 4.72
N TYR A 65 -0.86 3.85 4.81
CA TYR A 65 -1.41 4.91 3.96
C TYR A 65 -0.69 6.24 4.13
N ALA A 66 -0.17 6.50 5.33
CA ALA A 66 0.39 7.79 5.69
C ALA A 66 1.53 8.25 4.77
N PHE A 67 2.43 7.36 4.35
CA PHE A 67 3.54 7.79 3.48
C PHE A 67 3.10 8.13 2.06
N GLY A 68 2.21 7.35 1.46
CA GLY A 68 1.62 7.73 0.17
C GLY A 68 0.89 9.09 0.25
N ALA A 69 0.12 9.31 1.31
CA ALA A 69 -0.55 10.59 1.55
C ALA A 69 0.42 11.75 1.75
N VAL A 70 1.47 11.59 2.56
CA VAL A 70 2.50 12.60 2.79
C VAL A 70 3.20 12.95 1.47
N VAL A 71 3.58 11.96 0.67
CA VAL A 71 4.23 12.18 -0.62
C VAL A 71 3.30 12.95 -1.58
N ALA A 72 2.01 12.58 -1.64
CA ALA A 72 1.04 13.28 -2.46
C ALA A 72 0.85 14.74 -2.03
N VAL A 73 0.74 14.99 -0.73
CA VAL A 73 0.59 16.35 -0.16
C VAL A 73 1.83 17.19 -0.41
N LEU A 74 3.02 16.65 -0.18
CA LEU A 74 4.28 17.36 -0.47
C LEU A 74 4.42 17.68 -1.97
N GLY A 75 4.03 16.74 -2.83
CA GLY A 75 3.96 16.97 -4.27
C GLY A 75 3.04 18.14 -4.64
N ALA A 76 1.88 18.22 -3.99
CA ALA A 76 0.94 19.32 -4.20
C ALA A 76 1.51 20.67 -3.71
N ILE A 77 2.07 20.71 -2.49
CA ILE A 77 2.68 21.92 -1.91
C ILE A 77 3.80 22.47 -2.80
N TRP A 78 4.61 21.60 -3.39
CA TRP A 78 5.73 21.99 -4.25
C TRP A 78 5.38 22.10 -5.73
N SER A 79 4.09 21.99 -6.09
CA SER A 79 3.65 22.01 -7.50
C SER A 79 4.42 21.00 -8.36
N ALA A 80 4.63 19.79 -7.84
CA ALA A 80 5.39 18.73 -8.46
C ALA A 80 4.45 17.56 -8.84
N PRO A 81 3.89 17.54 -10.07
CA PRO A 81 2.88 16.56 -10.49
C PRO A 81 3.37 15.11 -10.39
N LEU A 82 4.66 14.88 -10.65
CA LEU A 82 5.27 13.56 -10.52
C LEU A 82 5.17 13.03 -9.09
N LEU A 83 5.46 13.84 -8.07
CA LEU A 83 5.34 13.44 -6.66
C LEU A 83 3.89 13.19 -6.27
N VAL A 84 2.95 13.98 -6.79
CA VAL A 84 1.51 13.75 -6.59
C VAL A 84 1.12 12.38 -7.15
N GLY A 85 1.51 12.08 -8.39
CA GLY A 85 1.25 10.78 -9.03
C GLY A 85 1.86 9.61 -8.26
N ILE A 86 3.10 9.74 -7.80
CA ILE A 86 3.78 8.70 -6.98
C ILE A 86 3.01 8.47 -5.67
N GLY A 87 2.65 9.53 -4.95
CA GLY A 87 1.92 9.42 -3.69
C GLY A 87 0.54 8.79 -3.85
N ILE A 88 -0.19 9.16 -4.91
CA ILE A 88 -1.50 8.59 -5.24
C ILE A 88 -1.37 7.10 -5.57
N LEU A 89 -0.41 6.70 -6.42
CA LEU A 89 -0.20 5.28 -6.76
C LEU A 89 0.22 4.45 -5.55
N TRP A 90 1.01 5.03 -4.66
CA TRP A 90 1.42 4.38 -3.42
C TRP A 90 0.23 4.17 -2.46
N LEU A 91 -0.62 5.19 -2.31
CA LEU A 91 -1.90 5.05 -1.60
C LEU A 91 -2.78 3.98 -2.23
N ALA A 92 -2.90 3.98 -3.56
CA ALA A 92 -3.67 3.00 -4.30
C ALA A 92 -3.18 1.58 -4.02
N HIS A 93 -1.87 1.34 -4.09
CA HIS A 93 -1.26 0.05 -3.80
C HIS A 93 -1.57 -0.43 -2.38
N SER A 94 -1.37 0.44 -1.37
CA SER A 94 -1.67 0.09 0.03
C SER A 94 -3.17 -0.24 0.25
N GLY A 95 -4.06 0.39 -0.52
CA GLY A 95 -5.51 0.13 -0.46
C GLY A 95 -5.86 -1.18 -1.14
N PHE A 96 -5.25 -1.44 -2.30
CA PHE A 96 -5.40 -2.68 -3.07
C PHE A 96 -4.98 -3.89 -2.25
N ASP A 97 -3.84 -3.80 -1.57
CA ASP A 97 -3.36 -4.84 -0.67
C ASP A 97 -4.39 -5.18 0.41
N ARG A 98 -4.91 -4.15 1.10
CA ARG A 98 -5.93 -4.36 2.13
C ARG A 98 -7.23 -4.92 1.57
N LEU A 99 -7.67 -4.48 0.39
CA LEU A 99 -8.86 -5.04 -0.27
C LEU A 99 -8.73 -6.56 -0.49
N LEU A 100 -7.56 -7.00 -0.96
CA LEU A 100 -7.29 -8.42 -1.21
C LEU A 100 -7.09 -9.26 0.06
N GLY A 101 -7.06 -8.64 1.23
CA GLY A 101 -6.81 -9.30 2.51
C GLY A 101 -5.32 -9.43 2.83
N TYR A 102 -4.45 -8.79 2.06
CA TYR A 102 -3.08 -8.48 2.50
C TYR A 102 -3.10 -7.29 3.46
N GLY A 103 -1.96 -6.98 4.07
CA GLY A 103 -1.90 -5.87 5.01
C GLY A 103 -0.65 -5.86 5.85
N LEU A 104 -0.67 -4.99 6.86
CA LEU A 104 0.45 -4.82 7.79
C LEU A 104 0.79 -6.13 8.49
N LYS A 105 2.09 -6.43 8.49
CA LYS A 105 2.71 -7.66 8.93
C LYS A 105 3.00 -7.65 10.42
N SER A 106 2.90 -8.83 11.03
CA SER A 106 3.33 -9.09 12.39
C SER A 106 4.79 -9.54 12.43
N PRO A 107 5.56 -9.15 13.46
CA PRO A 107 6.89 -9.72 13.70
C PRO A 107 6.92 -11.25 13.90
N ALA A 108 5.75 -11.89 14.06
CA ALA A 108 5.61 -13.35 14.16
C ALA A 108 5.80 -14.07 12.81
N GLY A 109 5.77 -13.38 11.67
CA GLY A 109 6.06 -13.96 10.36
C GLY A 109 5.35 -13.28 9.18
N PHE A 110 5.86 -13.49 7.97
CA PHE A 110 5.39 -12.83 6.74
C PHE A 110 3.92 -13.11 6.38
N THR A 111 3.40 -14.28 6.74
CA THR A 111 2.01 -14.67 6.44
C THR A 111 1.03 -14.19 7.50
N ILE A 112 1.48 -13.54 8.57
CA ILE A 112 0.63 -13.09 9.67
C ILE A 112 0.45 -11.58 9.54
N THR A 113 -0.79 -11.14 9.36
CA THR A 113 -1.13 -9.73 9.22
C THR A 113 -2.15 -9.30 10.26
N HIS A 114 -2.36 -7.98 10.38
CA HIS A 114 -3.46 -7.43 11.20
C HIS A 114 -4.86 -7.84 10.72
N LEU A 115 -5.02 -8.25 9.44
CA LEU A 115 -6.28 -8.77 8.90
C LEU A 115 -6.46 -10.29 9.13
N GLY A 116 -5.43 -10.94 9.68
CA GLY A 116 -5.39 -12.40 9.86
C GLY A 116 -4.25 -13.05 9.06
N ARG A 117 -4.29 -14.38 9.01
CA ARG A 117 -3.28 -15.19 8.32
C ARG A 117 -3.60 -15.24 6.82
N ILE A 118 -2.58 -15.00 6.00
CA ILE A 118 -2.66 -15.14 4.53
C ILE A 118 -2.69 -16.64 4.18
N GLY A 119 -3.55 -17.01 3.24
CA GLY A 119 -3.71 -18.38 2.76
C GLY A 119 -4.80 -19.17 3.49
N LYS A 120 -5.10 -20.38 3.01
CA LYS A 120 -6.06 -21.28 3.67
C LYS A 120 -5.45 -21.87 4.93
N GLN A 121 -6.22 -21.91 6.02
CA GLN A 121 -5.89 -22.75 7.17
C GLN A 121 -6.16 -24.21 6.75
N PRO A 122 -5.21 -25.14 7.00
CA PRO A 122 -5.43 -26.55 6.71
C PRO A 122 -6.59 -27.14 7.51
#